data_AF-A0A0D8B4V4-F1
#
_entry.id   AF-A0A0D8B4V4-F1
#
_cell.length_a   1.000
_cell.length_b   1.000
_cell.length_c   1.000
_cell.angle_alpha   90.00
_cell.angle_beta   90.00
_cell.angle_gamma   90.00
#
_symmetry.space_group_name_H-M   'P 1'
#
loop_
_entity.id
_entity.type
_entity.pdbx_description
1 polymer ?
#
loop_
_entity_poly.entity_id
_entity_poly.type
_entity_poly.pdbx_seq_one_letter_code
_entity_poly.pdbx_strand_id
1 'polypeptide(L)'
;MQFLAPTFADVVAHHQLPAGGANPPSLYNPSDAVYAAAAYLCDNHVATDLTGALWHYNHSDAYIAQVVTQATQYSETTPSSSVACPTLQSAVQSVLMADGTRKPIRDVKVGDRVLALGFQHLGIPVDRRRGGRLSNPNGTHPRWRRGVGAYRCAAT
;
A
#
# COMPACT_ATOMS: atom_id res chain seq x y z
N MET A 1 12.27 8.35 10.57
CA MET A 1 11.21 9.37 10.81
C MET A 1 11.84 10.57 11.51
N GLN A 2 11.34 11.80 11.32
CA GLN A 2 11.93 13.03 11.89
C GLN A 2 11.50 13.31 13.34
N PHE A 3 10.99 12.30 14.04
CA PHE A 3 10.54 12.40 15.42
C PHE A 3 11.77 12.48 16.35
N LEU A 4 11.87 13.50 17.20
CA LEU A 4 12.93 13.59 18.20
C LEU A 4 12.85 12.39 19.16
N ALA A 5 13.98 11.75 19.43
CA ALA A 5 14.07 10.59 20.33
C ALA A 5 13.40 10.80 21.71
N PRO A 6 13.62 11.93 22.43
CA PRO A 6 12.95 12.15 23.71
C PRO A 6 11.42 12.27 23.58
N THR A 7 10.92 12.93 22.54
CA THR A 7 9.47 13.07 22.32
C THR A 7 8.83 11.73 21.95
N PHE A 8 9.51 10.92 21.14
CA PHE A 8 9.05 9.56 20.86
C PHE A 8 8.95 8.72 22.13
N ALA A 9 9.98 8.77 22.99
CA ALA A 9 10.02 8.04 24.25
C ALA A 9 8.87 8.44 25.19
N ASP A 10 8.56 9.73 25.29
CA ASP A 10 7.45 10.25 26.10
C ASP A 10 6.08 9.77 25.58
N VAL A 11 5.88 9.81 24.26
CA VAL A 11 4.62 9.32 23.65
C VAL A 11 4.45 7.83 23.88
N VAL A 12 5.47 6.99 23.67
CA VAL A 12 5.33 5.54 23.88
C VAL A 12 5.25 5.14 25.36
N ALA A 13 5.60 6.05 26.28
CA ALA A 13 5.37 5.86 27.71
C ALA A 13 3.90 6.08 28.10
N HIS A 14 3.20 6.99 27.41
CA HIS A 14 1.78 7.29 27.67
C HIS A 14 0.82 6.48 26.79
N HIS A 15 1.27 5.99 25.62
CA HIS A 15 0.43 5.31 24.64
C HIS A 15 0.95 3.92 24.31
N GLN A 16 0.09 2.92 24.46
CA GLN A 16 0.43 1.57 24.05
C GLN A 16 0.24 1.40 22.54
N LEU A 17 1.34 1.16 21.83
CA LEU A 17 1.31 0.97 20.38
C LEU A 17 0.67 -0.37 20.01
N PRO A 18 -0.09 -0.43 18.89
CA PRO A 18 -0.63 -1.68 18.36
C PRO A 18 0.46 -2.73 18.07
N ALA A 19 0.09 -4.01 18.09
CA ALA A 19 0.96 -5.09 17.67
C ALA A 19 1.38 -4.97 16.18
N GLY A 20 2.55 -5.51 15.84
CA GLY A 20 3.15 -5.42 14.50
C GLY A 20 4.37 -4.47 14.41
N GLY A 21 4.68 -3.81 15.53
CA GLY A 21 5.85 -2.98 15.76
C GLY A 21 7.15 -3.70 16.11
N ALA A 22 8.19 -2.93 16.44
CA ALA A 22 9.41 -3.46 17.05
C ALA A 22 9.21 -3.74 18.55
N ASN A 23 10.10 -4.55 19.14
CA ASN A 23 10.15 -4.79 20.59
C ASN A 23 11.60 -4.66 21.09
N PRO A 24 11.95 -3.60 21.84
CA PRO A 24 11.09 -2.48 22.25
C PRO A 24 10.67 -1.57 21.07
N PRO A 25 9.63 -0.74 21.22
CA PRO A 25 9.21 0.21 20.19
C PRO A 25 10.36 1.10 19.69
N SER A 26 10.42 1.33 18.38
CA SER A 26 11.52 2.08 17.77
C SER A 26 11.03 3.12 16.78
N LEU A 27 11.56 4.34 16.87
CA LEU A 27 11.32 5.43 15.91
C LEU A 27 11.78 5.10 14.47
N TYR A 28 12.62 4.07 14.32
CA TYR A 28 13.10 3.58 13.02
C TYR A 28 12.22 2.47 12.44
N ASN A 29 11.33 1.88 13.23
CA ASN A 29 10.30 0.98 12.72
C ASN A 29 9.15 1.83 12.15
N PRO A 30 8.74 1.59 10.88
CA PRO A 30 7.72 2.41 10.24
C PRO A 30 6.35 2.29 10.92
N SER A 31 5.99 1.10 11.42
CA SER A 31 4.70 0.90 12.12
C SER A 31 4.68 1.66 13.44
N ASP A 32 5.73 1.52 14.25
CA ASP A 32 5.82 2.20 15.55
C ASP A 32 5.78 3.72 15.38
N ALA A 33 6.54 4.23 14.43
CA ALA A 33 6.64 5.66 14.21
C ALA A 33 5.34 6.27 13.68
N VAL A 34 4.58 5.57 12.83
CA VAL A 34 3.27 6.04 12.36
C VAL A 34 2.26 6.09 13.51
N TYR A 35 2.22 5.06 14.36
CA TYR A 35 1.29 5.04 15.49
C TYR A 35 1.68 6.04 16.59
N ALA A 36 2.96 6.19 16.88
CA ALA A 36 3.44 7.22 17.80
C ALA A 36 3.13 8.63 17.27
N ALA A 37 3.31 8.88 15.97
CA ALA A 37 2.95 10.18 15.38
C ALA A 37 1.43 10.46 15.48
N ALA A 38 0.58 9.45 15.26
CA ALA A 38 -0.86 9.58 15.42
C ALA A 38 -1.25 9.91 16.87
N ALA A 39 -0.66 9.22 17.85
CA ALA A 39 -0.86 9.48 19.27
C ALA A 39 -0.43 10.91 19.65
N TYR A 40 0.75 11.33 19.21
CA TYR A 40 1.24 12.70 19.43
C TYR A 40 0.31 13.77 18.88
N LEU A 41 -0.22 13.59 17.66
CA LEU A 41 -1.19 14.54 17.09
C LEU A 41 -2.49 14.56 17.90
N CYS A 42 -2.92 13.42 18.44
CA CYS A 42 -4.09 13.35 19.31
C CYS A 42 -3.88 14.06 20.65
N ASP A 43 -2.71 13.91 21.27
CA ASP A 43 -2.35 14.64 22.50
C ASP A 43 -2.35 16.16 22.29
N ASN A 44 -2.10 16.61 21.05
CA ASN A 44 -2.16 18.01 20.64
C ASN A 44 -3.49 18.39 19.97
N HIS A 45 -4.57 17.66 20.26
CA HIS A 45 -5.94 18.00 19.89
C HIS A 45 -6.23 18.13 18.38
N VAL A 46 -5.56 17.34 17.53
CA VAL A 46 -5.72 17.38 16.06
C VAL A 46 -7.18 17.25 15.56
N ALA A 47 -8.05 16.61 16.35
CA ALA A 47 -9.47 16.45 16.01
C ALA A 47 -10.26 17.78 16.01
N THR A 48 -9.82 18.76 16.81
CA THR A 48 -10.48 20.08 16.93
C THR A 48 -9.60 21.22 16.44
N ASP A 49 -8.28 21.05 16.48
CA ASP A 49 -7.30 22.03 16.00
C ASP A 49 -6.18 21.33 15.22
N LEU A 50 -6.46 21.06 13.93
CA LEU A 50 -5.50 20.43 13.03
C LEU A 50 -4.22 21.26 12.86
N THR A 51 -4.37 22.57 12.70
CA THR A 51 -3.25 23.48 12.45
C THR A 51 -2.37 23.64 13.68
N GLY A 52 -2.96 23.79 14.87
CA GLY A 52 -2.22 23.86 16.13
C GLY A 52 -1.47 22.56 16.42
N ALA A 53 -2.11 21.40 16.21
CA ALA A 53 -1.44 20.11 16.38
C ALA A 53 -0.21 19.94 15.47
N LEU A 54 -0.30 20.39 14.21
CA LEU A 54 0.82 20.36 13.28
C LEU A 54 1.90 21.41 13.64
N TRP A 55 1.51 22.57 14.18
CA TRP A 55 2.44 23.58 14.67
C TRP A 55 3.28 23.05 15.83
N HIS A 56 2.68 22.31 16.76
CA HIS A 56 3.42 21.63 17.85
C HIS A 56 4.46 20.63 17.33
N TYR A 57 4.15 19.95 16.23
CA TYR A 57 5.11 19.05 15.58
C TYR A 57 6.24 19.83 14.90
N ASN A 58 5.92 20.91 14.19
CA ASN A 58 6.90 21.78 13.54
C ASN A 58 6.35 23.22 13.43
N HIS A 59 7.05 24.17 14.04
CA HIS A 59 6.71 25.59 14.09
C HIS A 59 6.96 26.32 12.76
N SER A 60 6.28 25.90 11.69
CA SER A 60 6.40 26.51 10.36
C SER A 60 5.08 26.47 9.60
N ASP A 61 4.56 27.64 9.25
CA ASP A 61 3.34 27.75 8.42
C ASP A 61 3.50 27.07 7.05
N ALA A 62 4.69 27.20 6.45
CA ALA A 62 5.00 26.55 5.18
C ALA A 62 4.95 25.02 5.29
N TYR A 63 5.41 24.45 6.42
CA TYR A 63 5.33 23.02 6.68
C TYR A 63 3.87 22.58 6.85
N ILE A 64 3.08 23.31 7.63
CA ILE A 64 1.66 23.00 7.84
C ILE A 64 0.91 22.99 6.51
N ALA A 65 1.11 24.02 5.68
CA ALA A 65 0.48 24.11 4.37
C ALA A 65 0.84 22.92 3.46
N GLN A 66 2.11 22.49 3.47
CA GLN A 66 2.57 21.32 2.70
C GLN A 66 1.90 20.02 3.17
N VAL A 67 1.87 19.79 4.49
CA VAL A 67 1.29 18.56 5.06
C VAL A 67 -0.21 18.48 4.79
N VAL A 68 -0.95 19.58 4.99
CA VAL A 68 -2.39 19.62 4.73
C VAL A 68 -2.70 19.42 3.25
N THR A 69 -1.93 20.04 2.36
CA THR A 69 -2.05 19.83 0.91
C THR A 69 -1.81 18.37 0.55
N GLN A 70 -0.75 17.75 1.08
CA GLN A 70 -0.43 16.36 0.81
C GLN A 70 -1.49 15.39 1.36
N ALA A 71 -2.01 15.64 2.56
CA ALA A 71 -3.08 14.84 3.16
C ALA A 71 -4.38 14.94 2.37
N THR A 72 -4.67 16.11 1.80
CA THR A 72 -5.83 16.31 0.91
C THR A 72 -5.69 15.47 -0.35
N GLN A 73 -4.52 15.48 -1.01
CA GLN A 73 -4.23 14.65 -2.17
C GLN A 73 -4.35 13.14 -1.88
N TYR A 74 -3.97 12.69 -0.68
CA TYR A 74 -4.18 11.29 -0.27
C TYR A 74 -5.64 10.94 0.00
N SER A 75 -6.46 11.92 0.35
CA SER A 75 -7.89 11.75 0.62
C SER A 75 -8.72 11.81 -0.65
N GLU A 76 -8.21 12.46 -1.69
CA GLU A 76 -8.77 12.37 -3.03
C GLU A 76 -8.70 10.91 -3.49
N THR A 77 -9.87 10.29 -3.68
CA THR A 77 -9.93 9.00 -4.36
C THR A 77 -9.52 9.26 -5.79
N THR A 78 -8.22 9.12 -6.07
CA THR A 78 -7.78 9.02 -7.45
C THR A 78 -8.55 7.81 -7.99
N PRO A 79 -9.45 7.95 -9.00
CA PRO A 79 -9.87 6.78 -9.73
C PRO A 79 -8.57 6.09 -10.10
N SER A 80 -8.49 4.80 -9.83
CA SER A 80 -7.30 4.00 -10.10
C SER A 80 -7.05 4.09 -11.59
N SER A 81 -6.36 5.14 -12.03
CA SER A 81 -5.59 5.17 -13.24
C SER A 81 -4.65 4.04 -12.96
N SER A 82 -4.97 2.88 -13.51
CA SER A 82 -4.02 1.80 -13.65
C SER A 82 -2.74 2.50 -14.08
N VAL A 83 -1.75 2.57 -13.18
CA VAL A 83 -0.39 2.87 -13.59
C VAL A 83 -0.05 1.69 -14.46
N ALA A 84 -0.39 1.83 -15.72
CA ALA A 84 0.15 0.98 -16.71
C ALA A 84 1.63 1.32 -16.68
N CYS A 85 2.43 0.35 -16.24
CA CYS A 85 3.85 0.34 -16.53
C CYS A 85 3.97 0.72 -18.01
N PRO A 86 4.62 1.85 -18.38
CA PRO A 86 4.89 2.12 -19.79
C PRO A 86 5.83 1.07 -20.41
N THR A 87 6.31 0.08 -19.64
CA THR A 87 6.99 -1.13 -20.10
C THR A 87 6.13 -2.40 -20.18
N LEU A 88 4.82 -2.33 -19.86
CA LEU A 88 3.83 -3.39 -20.15
C LEU A 88 2.49 -2.83 -20.65
N GLN A 89 2.50 -1.68 -21.33
CA GLN A 89 1.37 -1.32 -22.18
C GLN A 89 1.45 -2.08 -23.52
N SER A 90 0.67 -3.16 -23.56
CA SER A 90 0.10 -3.80 -24.75
C SER A 90 1.04 -4.66 -25.62
N ALA A 91 0.85 -5.98 -25.53
CA ALA A 91 1.03 -6.88 -26.68
C ALA A 91 0.21 -8.18 -26.61
N VAL A 92 -0.53 -8.45 -25.53
CA VAL A 92 -1.39 -9.64 -25.47
C VAL A 92 -2.80 -9.24 -25.90
N GLN A 93 -3.10 -9.35 -27.20
CA GLN A 93 -4.44 -9.07 -27.73
C GLN A 93 -5.36 -10.30 -27.64
N SER A 94 -4.77 -11.49 -27.54
CA SER A 94 -5.51 -12.77 -27.47
C SER A 94 -4.76 -13.81 -26.65
N VAL A 95 -5.53 -14.78 -26.18
CA VAL A 95 -5.08 -15.91 -25.37
C VAL A 95 -5.28 -17.19 -26.18
N LEU A 96 -4.29 -18.09 -26.19
CA LEU A 96 -4.43 -19.42 -26.76
C LEU A 96 -5.17 -20.31 -25.77
N MET A 97 -6.31 -20.83 -26.19
CA MET A 97 -7.14 -21.74 -25.42
C MET A 97 -6.64 -23.19 -25.56
N ALA A 98 -7.09 -24.05 -24.65
CA ALA A 98 -6.70 -25.45 -24.66
C ALA A 98 -7.20 -26.24 -25.88
N ASP A 99 -8.24 -25.76 -26.54
CA ASP A 99 -8.75 -26.28 -27.81
C ASP A 99 -7.93 -25.81 -29.03
N GLY A 100 -6.89 -25.00 -28.82
CA GLY A 100 -6.03 -24.44 -29.86
C GLY A 100 -6.56 -23.16 -30.51
N THR A 101 -7.73 -22.67 -30.12
CA THR A 101 -8.28 -21.42 -30.64
C THR A 101 -7.70 -20.20 -29.93
N ARG A 102 -7.66 -19.06 -30.61
CA ARG A 102 -7.27 -17.78 -30.01
C ARG A 102 -8.52 -16.98 -29.66
N LYS A 103 -8.66 -16.57 -28.41
CA LYS A 103 -9.78 -15.75 -27.93
C LYS A 103 -9.26 -14.39 -27.47
N PRO A 104 -9.89 -13.26 -27.85
CA PRO A 104 -9.51 -11.97 -27.32
C PRO A 104 -9.75 -11.93 -25.80
N ILE A 105 -8.90 -11.20 -25.06
CA ILE A 105 -8.94 -11.19 -23.59
C ILE A 105 -10.33 -10.79 -23.05
N ARG A 106 -10.99 -9.83 -23.71
CA ARG A 106 -12.32 -9.35 -23.35
C ARG A 106 -13.42 -10.41 -23.35
N ASP A 107 -13.24 -11.50 -24.09
CA ASP A 107 -14.26 -12.54 -24.23
C ASP A 107 -13.97 -13.78 -23.38
N VAL A 108 -12.84 -13.83 -22.65
CA VAL A 108 -12.48 -14.96 -21.78
C VAL A 108 -13.43 -15.02 -20.58
N LYS A 109 -14.06 -16.18 -20.38
CA LYS A 109 -15.02 -16.40 -19.28
C LYS A 109 -14.37 -17.22 -18.17
N VAL A 110 -14.88 -17.04 -16.95
CA VAL A 110 -14.49 -17.89 -15.81
C VAL A 110 -14.83 -19.34 -16.14
N GLY A 111 -13.81 -20.20 -16.15
CA GLY A 111 -13.92 -21.61 -16.56
C GLY A 111 -13.18 -21.96 -17.86
N ASP A 112 -12.79 -20.97 -18.68
CA ASP A 112 -11.99 -21.19 -19.89
C ASP A 112 -10.56 -21.67 -19.52
N ARG A 113 -10.10 -22.75 -20.16
CA ARG A 113 -8.75 -23.29 -19.93
C ARG A 113 -7.75 -22.62 -20.88
N VAL A 114 -6.99 -21.69 -20.32
CA VAL A 114 -5.94 -20.93 -21.01
C VAL A 114 -4.63 -21.72 -21.05
N LEU A 115 -4.03 -21.86 -22.24
CA LEU A 115 -2.77 -22.56 -22.46
C LEU A 115 -1.55 -21.62 -22.51
N ALA A 116 -1.69 -20.46 -23.14
CA ALA A 116 -0.61 -19.47 -23.25
C ALA A 116 -1.13 -18.06 -23.58
N LEU A 117 -0.39 -17.04 -23.17
CA LEU A 117 -0.60 -15.66 -23.62
C LEU A 117 0.10 -15.47 -24.98
N GLY A 118 -0.64 -15.09 -26.01
CA GLY A 118 -0.09 -14.94 -27.36
C GLY A 118 0.51 -13.55 -27.58
N PHE A 119 1.84 -13.45 -27.65
CA PHE A 119 2.53 -12.25 -28.12
C PHE A 119 2.71 -12.36 -29.65
N GLN A 120 1.97 -11.57 -30.42
CA GLN A 120 2.27 -11.42 -31.85
C GLN A 120 3.28 -10.28 -31.97
N HIS A 121 4.59 -10.59 -32.03
CA HIS A 121 5.56 -9.87 -32.89
C HIS A 121 7.02 -10.32 -32.84
N LEU A 122 7.43 -11.34 -32.06
CA LEU A 122 8.80 -11.86 -32.16
C LEU A 122 8.76 -13.38 -32.34
N GLY A 123 9.18 -13.83 -33.53
CA GLY A 123 9.25 -15.23 -33.90
C GLY A 123 10.26 -16.01 -33.07
N ILE A 124 9.86 -16.45 -31.88
CA ILE A 124 10.62 -17.40 -31.07
C ILE A 124 9.76 -18.67 -30.92
N PRO A 125 10.18 -19.83 -31.47
CA PRO A 125 9.52 -21.09 -31.21
C PRO A 125 9.81 -21.51 -29.76
N VAL A 126 8.78 -21.62 -28.92
CA VAL A 126 8.93 -22.17 -27.56
C VAL A 126 8.82 -23.69 -27.64
N ASP A 127 9.94 -24.37 -27.37
CA ASP A 127 10.05 -25.83 -27.34
C ASP A 127 9.23 -26.44 -26.19
N ARG A 128 8.51 -27.52 -26.50
CA ARG A 128 7.50 -28.17 -25.68
C ARG A 128 8.13 -29.34 -24.91
N ARG A 129 9.00 -29.11 -23.91
CA ARG A 129 9.34 -30.15 -22.91
C ARG A 129 9.81 -29.59 -21.56
N ARG A 130 8.90 -29.56 -20.58
CA ARG A 130 9.01 -30.16 -19.23
C ARG A 130 7.96 -29.53 -18.32
N GLY A 131 7.02 -30.36 -17.85
CA GLY A 131 6.04 -29.98 -16.85
C GLY A 131 6.72 -29.66 -15.53
N GLY A 132 6.52 -28.43 -15.04
CA GLY A 132 6.92 -28.00 -13.70
C GLY A 132 5.68 -27.52 -12.95
N ARG A 133 5.11 -28.41 -12.13
CA ARG A 133 4.10 -28.07 -11.12
C ARG A 133 4.79 -27.20 -10.06
N LEU A 134 4.44 -25.92 -9.97
CA LEU A 134 4.83 -25.08 -8.84
C LEU A 134 3.74 -25.16 -7.76
N SER A 135 3.98 -26.00 -6.76
CA SER A 135 3.31 -25.93 -5.46
C SER A 135 4.11 -24.96 -4.58
N ASN A 136 3.44 -23.98 -3.97
CA ASN A 136 4.04 -23.09 -2.96
C ASN A 136 3.73 -23.65 -1.55
N PRO A 137 4.75 -24.00 -0.73
CA PRO A 137 4.56 -24.54 0.60
C PRO A 137 4.43 -23.51 1.75
N ASN A 138 4.46 -22.20 1.52
CA ASN A 138 4.42 -21.21 2.62
C ASN A 138 3.27 -20.19 2.48
N GLY A 139 2.05 -20.65 2.79
CA GLY A 139 0.80 -19.90 2.71
C GLY A 139 0.65 -18.74 3.71
N THR A 140 1.46 -17.69 3.59
CA THR A 140 1.21 -16.42 4.28
C THR A 140 1.47 -15.24 3.34
N HIS A 141 0.41 -14.77 2.67
CA HIS A 141 0.36 -13.40 2.17
C HIS A 141 -0.12 -12.50 3.32
N PRO A 142 0.59 -11.41 3.69
CA PRO A 142 -0.05 -10.36 4.47
C PRO A 142 -1.11 -9.70 3.59
N ARG A 143 -2.36 -10.13 3.78
CA ARG A 143 -3.52 -9.47 3.22
C ARG A 143 -3.67 -8.15 3.96
N TRP A 144 -3.19 -7.05 3.36
CA TRP A 144 -3.56 -5.70 3.78
C TRP A 144 -5.08 -5.59 3.68
N ARG A 145 -5.78 -5.84 4.80
CA ARG A 145 -7.18 -5.47 4.91
C ARG A 145 -7.20 -3.95 4.86
N ARG A 146 -7.92 -3.40 3.88
CA ARG A 146 -8.44 -2.04 3.92
C ARG A 146 -9.36 -1.92 5.13
N GLY A 147 -8.76 -1.69 6.29
CA GLY A 147 -9.41 -1.07 7.42
C GLY A 147 -9.02 0.39 7.35
N VAL A 148 -9.94 1.23 6.88
CA VAL A 148 -9.93 2.67 7.20
C VAL A 148 -10.30 2.76 8.69
N GLY A 149 -9.42 2.22 9.55
CA GLY A 149 -9.43 2.51 10.96
C GLY A 149 -8.78 3.86 11.07
N ALA A 150 -9.57 4.93 10.91
CA ALA A 150 -9.16 6.19 11.47
C ALA A 150 -8.82 5.90 12.93
N TYR A 151 -7.54 6.05 13.29
CA TYR A 151 -7.15 6.11 14.69
C TYR A 151 -7.87 7.34 15.22
N ARG A 152 -9.09 7.13 15.71
CA ARG A 152 -9.82 8.16 16.44
C ARG A 152 -9.00 8.39 17.68
N CYS A 153 -8.64 9.65 17.92
CA CYS A 153 -8.10 10.05 19.20
C CYS A 153 -9.03 9.49 20.26
N ALA A 154 -8.51 8.59 21.10
CA ALA A 154 -9.27 8.11 22.23
C ALA A 154 -9.64 9.36 23.03
N ALA A 155 -10.94 9.59 23.22
CA ALA A 155 -11.40 10.65 24.10
C ALA A 155 -10.89 10.30 25.50
N THR A 156 -9.92 11.07 25.99
CA THR A 156 -9.56 11.08 27.41
C THR A 156 -10.67 11.69 28.23
#